data_AF-A0A067M0J4-F1
#
_entry.id   AF-A0A067M0J4-F1
#
_cell.length_a   1.000
_cell.length_b   1.000
_cell.length_c   1.000
_cell.angle_alpha   90.00
_cell.angle_beta   90.00
_cell.angle_gamma   90.00
#
_symmetry.space_group_name_H-M   'P 1'
#
loop_
_entity.id
_entity.type
_entity.pdbx_description
1 polymer ?
#
loop_
_entity_poly.entity_id
_entity_poly.type
_entity_poly.pdbx_seq_one_letter_code
_entity_poly.pdbx_strand_id
1 'polypeptide(L)'
;MPPRALSKTKKIATAAPSKTKSSLSRANTEGASLKSKGSTIAPQKTTSSKTKQATKPAKPKATGLELALKQFRLVNPVSASDDARKEYIKNRLGGVKRGAYNAVRAPVYESDEPEDYEDDDPGTIHGCVHETVKVLEKECGFEDGVLGESVWVGNCCPDYSEEITSVPTGCETDSRIYSLATPTHIDVHFQYYHRAGISSVGWNYSLGYKIHSYGEQVPTSGRKKSHRGRPDMQSICFAHFDDDEGFRHRQWRPVEVSKFGLDKKGVLDIHEALFGPLVPLAAKANKDVVEERQRMLVRTVRILFAAVGIDYPVRCKDDEEDERLAHRGAALDWTLESSTKDQWIARGIRKACGFQLASDPKMTKARAQARMEEVMREETRLELEYRAEDDWEDEYDSDRSADWLGERYHF
;
A
#
# COMPACT_ATOMS: atom_id res chain seq x y z
N MET A 1 27.58 28.05 -45.70
CA MET A 1 26.85 26.95 -46.38
C MET A 1 25.39 27.02 -45.97
N PRO A 2 24.43 26.95 -46.91
CA PRO A 2 23.02 27.21 -46.67
C PRO A 2 22.29 25.97 -46.08
N PRO A 3 21.13 26.17 -45.43
CA PRO A 3 20.35 25.10 -44.82
C PRO A 3 19.58 24.29 -45.88
N ARG A 4 19.54 22.98 -45.67
CA ARG A 4 18.93 21.99 -46.57
C ARG A 4 17.42 21.94 -46.37
N ALA A 5 16.70 21.93 -47.49
CA ALA A 5 15.26 22.06 -47.60
C ALA A 5 14.45 20.89 -47.01
N LEU A 6 13.28 21.25 -46.47
CA LEU A 6 12.15 20.39 -46.12
C LEU A 6 11.55 19.72 -47.36
N SER A 7 11.26 18.42 -47.29
CA SER A 7 10.37 17.73 -48.22
C SER A 7 8.97 17.56 -47.60
N LYS A 8 7.97 17.84 -48.44
CA LYS A 8 6.55 17.84 -48.13
C LYS A 8 5.92 16.45 -48.33
N THR A 9 4.85 16.24 -47.54
CA THR A 9 3.62 15.48 -47.84
C THR A 9 3.65 13.97 -48.02
N LYS A 10 2.92 13.27 -47.13
CA LYS A 10 1.89 12.31 -47.54
C LYS A 10 0.66 12.40 -46.61
N LYS A 11 -0.51 12.52 -47.25
CA LYS A 11 -1.85 12.69 -46.66
C LYS A 11 -2.52 11.32 -46.45
N ILE A 12 -3.26 11.24 -45.34
CA ILE A 12 -4.59 10.62 -45.11
C ILE A 12 -4.71 9.09 -45.19
N ALA A 13 -5.12 8.51 -44.05
CA ALA A 13 -6.26 7.58 -43.99
C ALA A 13 -6.95 7.69 -42.62
N THR A 14 -8.10 8.37 -42.61
CA THR A 14 -9.09 8.41 -41.53
C THR A 14 -9.91 7.12 -41.57
N ALA A 15 -9.96 6.38 -40.46
CA ALA A 15 -10.87 5.25 -40.26
C ALA A 15 -11.93 5.60 -39.21
N ALA A 16 -13.16 5.19 -39.49
CA ALA A 16 -14.42 5.57 -38.87
C ALA A 16 -14.69 4.88 -37.51
N PRO A 17 -15.59 5.44 -36.68
CA PRO A 17 -15.96 4.87 -35.37
C PRO A 17 -16.94 3.70 -35.51
N SER A 18 -16.62 2.60 -34.83
CA SER A 18 -17.52 1.45 -34.68
C SER A 18 -18.63 1.78 -33.68
N LYS A 19 -19.87 1.63 -34.15
CA LYS A 19 -21.10 1.67 -33.36
C LYS A 19 -21.28 0.32 -32.69
N THR A 20 -21.40 0.28 -31.37
CA THR A 20 -21.93 -0.91 -30.67
C THR A 20 -23.17 -0.53 -29.89
N LYS A 21 -24.21 -1.31 -30.15
CA LYS A 21 -25.62 -1.06 -29.85
C LYS A 21 -25.93 -1.26 -28.37
N SER A 22 -26.75 -0.34 -27.89
CA SER A 22 -27.69 -0.50 -26.78
C SER A 22 -28.56 -1.75 -26.97
N SER A 23 -28.72 -2.53 -25.91
CA SER A 23 -29.85 -3.45 -25.74
C SER A 23 -30.44 -3.24 -24.36
N LEU A 24 -31.58 -2.54 -24.34
CA LEU A 24 -32.57 -2.57 -23.28
C LEU A 24 -33.09 -4.00 -23.07
N SER A 25 -33.22 -4.41 -21.81
CA SER A 25 -34.23 -5.41 -21.42
C SER A 25 -35.18 -4.78 -20.40
N ARG A 26 -36.43 -4.59 -20.84
CA ARG A 26 -37.62 -4.40 -20.03
C ARG A 26 -37.99 -5.75 -19.41
N ALA A 27 -38.40 -5.75 -18.15
CA ALA A 27 -39.31 -6.75 -17.59
C ALA A 27 -40.40 -6.04 -16.78
N ASN A 28 -41.64 -6.44 -17.08
CA ASN A 28 -42.93 -5.99 -16.56
C ASN A 28 -43.07 -6.25 -15.04
N THR A 29 -43.66 -5.37 -14.23
CA THR A 29 -45.11 -5.16 -13.97
C THR A 29 -45.86 -6.39 -13.43
N GLU A 30 -46.20 -6.35 -12.14
CA GLU A 30 -47.42 -6.81 -11.46
C GLU A 30 -47.20 -6.50 -9.95
N GLY A 31 -48.08 -5.89 -9.15
CA GLY A 31 -49.53 -5.73 -9.25
C GLY A 31 -50.16 -6.33 -7.98
N ALA A 32 -50.16 -5.62 -6.85
CA ALA A 32 -50.99 -5.98 -5.70
C ALA A 32 -51.29 -4.77 -4.79
N SER A 33 -52.35 -4.06 -5.14
CA SER A 33 -53.13 -3.19 -4.26
C SER A 33 -54.20 -4.03 -3.56
N LEU A 34 -54.58 -3.62 -2.33
CA LEU A 34 -55.87 -3.84 -1.62
C LEU A 34 -55.69 -4.41 -0.20
N LYS A 35 -55.84 -3.56 0.83
CA LYS A 35 -57.06 -3.51 1.67
C LYS A 35 -56.88 -2.59 2.89
N SER A 36 -57.64 -1.50 2.84
CA SER A 36 -58.11 -0.70 3.96
C SER A 36 -59.09 -1.47 4.85
N LYS A 37 -58.89 -1.43 6.17
CA LYS A 37 -59.90 -1.46 7.25
C LYS A 37 -59.23 -0.72 8.43
N GLY A 38 -59.78 0.29 9.09
CA GLY A 38 -61.17 0.61 9.35
C GLY A 38 -61.40 0.51 10.86
N SER A 39 -61.45 1.68 11.52
CA SER A 39 -62.15 1.99 12.78
C SER A 39 -61.76 1.28 14.08
N THR A 40 -61.51 2.03 15.15
CA THR A 40 -62.49 2.23 16.25
C THR A 40 -61.96 3.29 17.22
N ILE A 41 -62.73 4.36 17.36
CA ILE A 41 -62.61 5.41 18.40
C ILE A 41 -63.36 4.91 19.64
N ALA A 42 -62.77 5.08 20.83
CA ALA A 42 -63.53 5.28 22.07
C ALA A 42 -62.73 6.14 23.08
N PRO A 43 -63.41 6.92 23.95
CA PRO A 43 -62.84 8.09 24.61
C PRO A 43 -62.65 7.92 26.13
N GLN A 44 -62.23 9.03 26.77
CA GLN A 44 -62.10 9.31 28.22
C GLN A 44 -60.70 8.97 28.80
N LYS A 45 -60.10 9.75 29.70
CA LYS A 45 -60.64 10.62 30.75
C LYS A 45 -59.60 11.64 31.21
N THR A 46 -60.12 12.66 31.88
CA THR A 46 -59.53 13.93 32.32
C THR A 46 -58.54 13.87 33.48
N THR A 47 -57.75 14.96 33.56
CA THR A 47 -57.20 15.64 34.76
C THR A 47 -56.12 14.95 35.59
N SER A 48 -54.89 15.49 35.51
CA SER A 48 -54.21 16.00 36.71
C SER A 48 -53.20 17.09 36.32
N SER A 49 -53.48 18.29 36.82
CA SER A 49 -52.63 19.47 36.81
C SER A 49 -51.34 19.20 37.58
N LYS A 50 -50.22 19.03 36.87
CA LYS A 50 -48.88 19.09 37.45
C LYS A 50 -48.29 20.49 37.25
N THR A 51 -48.02 21.11 38.39
CA THR A 51 -47.27 22.31 38.65
C THR A 51 -46.10 22.50 37.67
N LYS A 52 -46.13 23.59 36.89
CA LYS A 52 -44.99 24.08 36.10
C LYS A 52 -43.88 24.50 37.07
N GLN A 53 -43.02 23.57 37.44
CA GLN A 53 -41.67 23.93 37.88
C GLN A 53 -40.96 24.51 36.66
N ALA A 54 -40.50 25.75 36.79
CA ALA A 54 -39.60 26.37 35.83
C ALA A 54 -38.34 25.52 35.75
N THR A 55 -38.27 24.67 34.74
CA THR A 55 -37.07 23.93 34.36
C THR A 55 -36.00 24.97 34.06
N LYS A 56 -34.96 25.00 34.90
CA LYS A 56 -33.69 25.67 34.56
C LYS A 56 -33.35 25.29 33.12
N PRO A 57 -32.98 26.24 32.24
CA PRO A 57 -32.61 25.91 30.87
C PRO A 57 -31.51 24.86 30.92
N ALA A 58 -31.84 23.64 30.48
CA ALA A 58 -30.89 22.56 30.41
C ALA A 58 -29.73 23.06 29.54
N LYS A 59 -28.50 23.02 30.06
CA LYS A 59 -27.32 23.38 29.27
C LYS A 59 -27.39 22.59 27.97
N PRO A 60 -27.25 23.24 26.80
CA PRO A 60 -27.28 22.52 25.52
C PRO A 60 -26.25 21.40 25.59
N LYS A 61 -26.67 20.18 25.26
CA LYS A 61 -25.76 19.04 25.19
C LYS A 61 -24.72 19.36 24.12
N ALA A 62 -23.44 19.27 24.46
CA ALA A 62 -22.36 19.50 23.52
C ALA A 62 -22.52 18.58 22.31
N THR A 63 -22.34 19.12 21.11
CA THR A 63 -22.40 18.34 19.87
C THR A 63 -21.22 17.36 19.81
N GLY A 64 -21.35 16.29 19.04
CA GLY A 64 -20.32 15.28 18.83
C GLY A 64 -19.05 15.88 18.22
N LEU A 65 -19.17 16.91 17.37
CA LEU A 65 -18.03 17.65 16.86
C LEU A 65 -17.32 18.45 17.96
N GLU A 66 -18.07 19.15 18.83
CA GLU A 66 -17.48 19.85 19.98
C GLU A 66 -16.78 18.89 20.94
N LEU A 67 -17.34 17.69 21.15
CA LEU A 67 -16.71 16.66 21.96
C LEU A 67 -15.43 16.14 21.31
N ALA A 68 -15.42 15.95 19.99
CA ALA A 68 -14.24 15.48 19.26
C ALA A 68 -13.12 16.54 19.30
N LEU A 69 -13.44 17.81 19.06
CA LEU A 69 -12.48 18.92 19.11
C LEU A 69 -11.89 19.14 20.51
N LYS A 70 -12.62 18.80 21.57
CA LYS A 70 -12.10 18.82 22.94
C LYS A 70 -11.12 17.69 23.24
N GLN A 71 -11.14 16.61 22.47
CA GLN A 71 -10.32 15.42 22.72
C GLN A 71 -9.17 15.25 21.73
N PHE A 72 -9.33 15.74 20.50
CA PHE A 72 -8.40 15.48 19.40
C PHE A 72 -8.12 16.76 18.62
N ARG A 73 -6.88 16.87 18.13
CA ARG A 73 -6.47 17.91 17.18
C ARG A 73 -7.00 17.56 15.78
N LEU A 74 -8.18 18.07 15.44
CA LEU A 74 -8.79 17.91 14.12
C LEU A 74 -8.38 19.07 13.20
N VAL A 75 -8.12 18.77 11.93
CA VAL A 75 -7.75 19.75 10.90
C VAL A 75 -8.91 19.87 9.91
N ASN A 76 -9.48 21.07 9.77
CA ASN A 76 -10.58 21.38 8.86
C ASN A 76 -11.77 20.38 8.97
N PRO A 77 -12.38 20.21 10.16
CA PRO A 77 -13.38 19.18 10.38
C PRO A 77 -14.61 19.35 9.47
N VAL A 78 -14.97 18.29 8.75
CA VAL A 78 -16.14 18.27 7.85
C VAL A 78 -17.43 18.04 8.65
N SER A 79 -18.54 18.66 8.24
CA SER A 79 -19.84 18.39 8.86
C SER A 79 -20.23 16.92 8.73
N ALA A 80 -20.70 16.32 9.83
CA ALA A 80 -21.18 14.94 9.88
C ALA A 80 -22.30 14.80 10.91
N SER A 81 -23.00 13.67 10.92
CA SER A 81 -24.02 13.40 11.94
C SER A 81 -23.40 13.34 13.34
N ASP A 82 -24.20 13.72 14.34
CA ASP A 82 -23.79 13.72 15.74
C ASP A 82 -23.36 12.32 16.20
N ASP A 83 -24.08 11.29 15.74
CA ASP A 83 -23.80 9.90 16.06
C ASP A 83 -22.51 9.39 15.40
N ALA A 84 -22.22 9.81 14.16
CA ALA A 84 -20.95 9.48 13.51
C ALA A 84 -19.75 10.04 14.26
N ARG A 85 -19.85 11.28 14.75
CA ARG A 85 -18.80 11.89 15.58
C ARG A 85 -18.63 11.16 16.91
N LYS A 86 -19.72 10.78 17.58
CA LYS A 86 -19.65 9.99 18.83
C LYS A 86 -19.02 8.62 18.61
N GLU A 87 -19.37 7.94 17.53
CA GLU A 87 -18.78 6.65 17.20
C GLU A 87 -17.29 6.79 16.86
N TYR A 88 -16.90 7.82 16.10
CA TYR A 88 -15.50 8.14 15.85
C TYR A 88 -14.72 8.34 17.16
N ILE A 89 -15.26 9.13 18.10
CA ILE A 89 -14.64 9.33 19.43
C ILE A 89 -14.51 7.99 20.16
N LYS A 90 -15.58 7.19 20.19
CA LYS A 90 -15.59 5.88 20.85
C LYS A 90 -14.53 4.95 20.25
N ASN A 91 -14.40 4.91 18.93
CA ASN A 91 -13.42 4.07 18.23
C ASN A 91 -11.99 4.53 18.52
N ARG A 92 -11.72 5.84 18.43
CA ARG A 92 -10.40 6.43 18.68
C ARG A 92 -9.95 6.23 20.14
N LEU A 93 -10.84 6.45 21.11
CA LEU A 93 -10.57 6.14 22.52
C LEU A 93 -10.49 4.63 22.81
N GLY A 94 -11.24 3.81 22.06
CA GLY A 94 -11.24 2.36 22.19
C GLY A 94 -9.93 1.72 21.73
N GLY A 95 -9.24 2.33 20.75
CA GLY A 95 -7.90 1.94 20.31
C GLY A 95 -6.89 1.93 21.47
N VAL A 96 -6.93 2.96 22.32
CA VAL A 96 -6.07 3.12 23.51
C VAL A 96 -6.14 1.91 24.45
N LYS A 97 -7.32 1.28 24.57
CA LYS A 97 -7.56 0.20 25.54
C LYS A 97 -7.05 -1.17 25.10
N ARG A 98 -6.66 -1.32 23.82
CA ARG A 98 -6.27 -2.62 23.23
C ARG A 98 -4.76 -2.84 23.19
N GLY A 99 -3.97 -1.99 23.87
CA GLY A 99 -2.50 -2.08 23.82
C GLY A 99 -1.91 -1.60 22.50
N ALA A 100 -2.72 -0.96 21.64
CA ALA A 100 -2.23 -0.33 20.42
C ALA A 100 -1.30 0.84 20.78
N TYR A 101 -0.21 0.94 20.06
CA TYR A 101 0.79 1.99 20.22
C TYR A 101 0.39 3.24 19.43
N ASN A 102 0.61 4.42 20.01
CA ASN A 102 0.36 5.68 19.32
C ASN A 102 1.69 6.25 18.80
N ALA A 103 1.73 6.65 17.52
CA ALA A 103 2.97 7.09 16.89
C ALA A 103 3.65 8.26 17.61
N VAL A 104 2.94 9.16 18.30
CA VAL A 104 3.58 10.26 19.06
C VAL A 104 4.25 9.80 20.36
N ARG A 105 3.84 8.67 20.91
CA ARG A 105 4.32 8.19 22.22
C ARG A 105 5.55 7.31 22.10
N ALA A 106 6.27 7.43 21.00
CA ALA A 106 7.40 6.58 20.78
C ALA A 106 8.55 6.85 21.72
N PRO A 107 9.18 5.80 22.28
CA PRO A 107 10.48 6.00 22.89
C PRO A 107 11.38 6.50 21.78
N VAL A 108 11.86 7.73 21.96
CA VAL A 108 12.92 8.27 21.12
C VAL A 108 14.18 7.56 21.61
N TYR A 109 14.68 6.62 20.81
CA TYR A 109 15.94 5.95 21.11
C TYR A 109 17.09 6.92 20.82
N GLU A 110 17.41 7.76 21.81
CA GLU A 110 18.63 8.57 21.84
C GLU A 110 19.78 7.69 22.38
N SER A 111 20.16 6.64 21.66
CA SER A 111 21.30 5.82 22.08
C SER A 111 22.52 6.11 21.21
N ASP A 112 23.46 6.88 21.75
CA ASP A 112 24.82 7.02 21.23
C ASP A 112 25.69 5.79 21.57
N GLU A 113 25.18 4.85 22.37
CA GLU A 113 25.86 3.61 22.71
C GLU A 113 25.14 2.39 22.08
N PRO A 114 25.87 1.44 21.49
CA PRO A 114 25.30 0.18 21.04
C PRO A 114 24.95 -0.66 22.28
N GLU A 115 23.78 -0.42 22.87
CA GLU A 115 23.23 -1.31 23.89
C GLU A 115 22.91 -2.66 23.23
N ASP A 116 23.26 -3.75 23.92
CA ASP A 116 22.90 -5.11 23.58
C ASP A 116 21.36 -5.21 23.57
N TYR A 117 20.76 -5.05 22.39
CA TYR A 117 19.33 -5.24 22.17
C TYR A 117 18.98 -6.68 22.53
N GLU A 118 18.38 -6.90 23.70
CA GLU A 118 17.69 -8.16 23.96
C GLU A 118 16.57 -8.31 22.90
N ASP A 119 16.63 -9.44 22.20
CA ASP A 119 15.91 -9.79 20.98
C ASP A 119 14.41 -9.42 20.98
N ASP A 120 13.91 -9.06 19.79
CA ASP A 120 12.48 -8.93 19.44
C ASP A 120 11.70 -7.70 19.95
N ASP A 121 12.32 -6.53 20.16
CA ASP A 121 11.57 -5.33 20.55
C ASP A 121 10.70 -4.78 19.37
N PRO A 122 9.34 -4.79 19.47
CA PRO A 122 8.48 -4.08 18.52
C PRO A 122 8.72 -2.56 18.52
N GLY A 123 9.46 -2.04 19.50
CA GLY A 123 9.94 -0.67 19.59
C GLY A 123 10.62 -0.15 18.33
N THR A 124 11.37 -0.97 17.59
CA THR A 124 12.02 -0.54 16.34
C THR A 124 11.01 -0.13 15.27
N ILE A 125 9.96 -0.95 15.04
CA ILE A 125 8.89 -0.63 14.08
C ILE A 125 8.13 0.60 14.52
N HIS A 126 7.84 0.69 15.81
CA HIS A 126 7.13 1.83 16.35
C HIS A 126 7.93 3.14 16.23
N GLY A 127 9.25 3.09 16.43
CA GLY A 127 10.18 4.20 16.17
C GLY A 127 10.20 4.59 14.70
N CYS A 128 10.22 3.62 13.77
CA CYS A 128 10.08 3.88 12.34
C CYS A 128 8.80 4.63 12.01
N VAL A 129 7.66 4.17 12.55
CA VAL A 129 6.36 4.83 12.35
C VAL A 129 6.40 6.26 12.88
N HIS A 130 6.98 6.48 14.06
CA HIS A 130 7.11 7.82 14.64
C HIS A 130 7.90 8.77 13.72
N GLU A 131 9.12 8.39 13.33
CA GLU A 131 10.01 9.23 12.54
C GLU A 131 9.44 9.53 11.15
N THR A 132 8.90 8.51 10.48
CA THR A 132 8.30 8.67 9.14
C THR A 132 7.05 9.55 9.16
N VAL A 133 6.20 9.41 10.18
CA VAL A 133 5.04 10.28 10.35
C VAL A 133 5.47 11.72 10.66
N LYS A 134 6.49 11.93 11.50
CA LYS A 134 7.02 13.25 11.84
C LYS A 134 7.60 13.99 10.62
N VAL A 135 8.30 13.28 9.74
CA VAL A 135 8.74 13.85 8.45
C VAL A 135 7.55 14.32 7.62
N LEU A 136 6.50 13.48 7.52
CA LEU A 136 5.29 13.83 6.76
C LEU A 136 4.47 14.97 7.38
N GLU A 137 4.46 15.11 8.71
CA GLU A 137 3.85 16.28 9.38
C GLU A 137 4.47 17.59 8.87
N LYS A 138 5.80 17.64 8.89
CA LYS A 138 6.55 18.80 8.40
C LYS A 138 6.29 19.07 6.93
N GLU A 139 6.29 18.04 6.09
CA GLU A 139 6.00 18.18 4.66
C GLU A 139 4.57 18.66 4.37
N CYS A 140 3.61 18.26 5.19
CA CYS A 140 2.21 18.66 5.07
C CYS A 140 1.93 20.02 5.73
N GLY A 141 2.90 20.60 6.45
CA GLY A 141 2.72 21.85 7.20
C GLY A 141 1.80 21.69 8.42
N PHE A 142 1.74 20.49 9.00
CA PHE A 142 1.04 20.27 10.26
C PHE A 142 1.94 20.62 11.45
N GLU A 143 1.32 20.98 12.57
CA GLU A 143 2.03 21.07 13.85
C GLU A 143 2.51 19.69 14.29
N ASP A 144 3.64 19.64 15.00
CA ASP A 144 4.24 18.42 15.50
C ASP A 144 3.22 17.57 16.31
N GLY A 145 3.13 16.30 15.94
CA GLY A 145 2.28 15.28 16.55
C GLY A 145 0.81 15.28 16.12
N VAL A 146 0.32 16.22 15.29
CA VAL A 146 -1.08 16.23 14.84
C VAL A 146 -1.43 14.96 14.05
N LEU A 147 -0.57 14.57 13.11
CA LEU A 147 -0.74 13.33 12.35
C LEU A 147 -0.39 12.12 13.21
N GLY A 148 0.68 12.19 14.01
CA GLY A 148 1.12 11.10 14.86
C GLY A 148 0.07 10.69 15.91
N GLU A 149 -0.67 11.64 16.50
CA GLU A 149 -1.79 11.33 17.41
C GLU A 149 -2.91 10.54 16.73
N SER A 150 -2.94 10.59 15.41
CA SER A 150 -3.96 9.99 14.57
C SER A 150 -3.54 8.64 14.00
N VAL A 151 -2.25 8.28 14.10
CA VAL A 151 -1.71 6.97 13.68
C VAL A 151 -1.52 6.05 14.89
N TRP A 152 -2.10 4.86 14.80
CA TRP A 152 -2.07 3.84 15.84
C TRP A 152 -1.59 2.52 15.27
N VAL A 153 -0.53 1.93 15.83
CA VAL A 153 -0.05 0.59 15.48
C VAL A 153 -0.73 -0.40 16.42
N GLY A 154 -1.57 -1.27 15.88
CA GLY A 154 -2.37 -2.22 16.64
C GLY A 154 -1.64 -3.52 16.95
N ASN A 155 -1.26 -4.25 15.90
CA ASN A 155 -0.51 -5.49 16.00
C ASN A 155 0.81 -5.31 15.24
N CYS A 156 1.92 -5.71 15.85
CA CYS A 156 3.23 -5.68 15.23
C CYS A 156 3.98 -6.95 15.66
N CYS A 157 4.36 -7.77 14.69
CA CYS A 157 5.07 -9.02 14.92
C CYS A 157 6.30 -9.06 14.00
N PRO A 158 7.40 -8.37 14.35
CA PRO A 158 8.67 -8.59 13.69
C PRO A 158 9.20 -10.00 14.03
N ASP A 159 9.89 -10.60 13.07
CA ASP A 159 10.54 -11.91 13.16
C ASP A 159 12.02 -11.70 12.80
N TYR A 160 12.88 -11.71 13.81
CA TYR A 160 14.32 -11.53 13.66
C TYR A 160 15.00 -12.90 13.58
N SER A 161 15.98 -13.03 12.69
CA SER A 161 16.80 -14.25 12.63
C SER A 161 17.94 -14.17 13.65
N GLU A 162 18.20 -15.26 14.36
CA GLU A 162 19.29 -15.41 15.36
C GLU A 162 20.69 -15.06 14.83
N GLU A 163 20.89 -15.05 13.50
CA GLU A 163 22.23 -14.94 12.89
C GLU A 163 22.59 -13.54 12.36
N ILE A 164 21.62 -12.67 12.01
CA ILE A 164 21.86 -11.44 11.22
C ILE A 164 20.89 -10.28 11.59
N THR A 165 21.39 -9.30 12.33
CA THR A 165 21.15 -7.83 12.24
C THR A 165 19.79 -7.21 12.57
N SER A 166 19.85 -5.89 12.79
CA SER A 166 18.81 -4.89 13.09
C SER A 166 17.62 -4.80 12.13
N VAL A 167 17.48 -5.72 11.16
CA VAL A 167 16.39 -5.70 10.17
C VAL A 167 15.59 -7.00 10.26
N PRO A 168 14.26 -6.94 10.48
CA PRO A 168 13.45 -8.13 10.64
C PRO A 168 13.35 -8.91 9.33
N THR A 169 13.54 -10.23 9.42
CA THR A 169 13.36 -11.18 8.30
C THR A 169 11.89 -11.39 7.95
N GLY A 170 10.99 -11.18 8.90
CA GLY A 170 9.55 -11.15 8.67
C GLY A 170 8.91 -10.04 9.48
N CYS A 171 7.81 -9.48 9.00
CA CYS A 171 7.03 -8.55 9.80
C CYS A 171 5.57 -8.57 9.38
N GLU A 172 4.68 -8.58 10.35
CA GLU A 172 3.26 -8.30 10.15
C GLU A 172 2.86 -7.08 11.00
N THR A 173 2.38 -6.03 10.34
CA THR A 173 1.96 -4.78 10.99
C THR A 173 0.54 -4.43 10.60
N ASP A 174 -0.34 -4.27 11.59
CA ASP A 174 -1.66 -3.69 11.45
C ASP A 174 -1.66 -2.29 12.08
N SER A 175 -1.95 -1.28 11.28
CA SER A 175 -2.05 0.11 11.73
C SER A 175 -3.39 0.71 11.39
N ARG A 176 -3.77 1.76 12.12
CA ARG A 176 -5.00 2.51 11.94
C ARG A 176 -4.71 4.00 11.93
N ILE A 177 -5.19 4.67 10.89
CA ILE A 177 -5.11 6.11 10.71
C ILE A 177 -6.50 6.69 10.94
N TYR A 178 -6.69 7.41 12.04
CA TYR A 178 -7.90 8.18 12.26
C TYR A 178 -7.85 9.46 11.42
N SER A 179 -8.94 9.76 10.73
CA SER A 179 -9.03 10.98 9.93
C SER A 179 -8.88 12.23 10.79
N LEU A 180 -8.22 13.25 10.24
CA LEU A 180 -8.09 14.57 10.86
C LEU A 180 -9.32 15.43 10.62
N ALA A 181 -10.12 15.13 9.58
CA ALA A 181 -11.23 15.98 9.15
C ALA A 181 -12.61 15.30 9.30
N THR A 182 -12.72 14.04 8.93
CA THR A 182 -13.97 13.27 8.82
C THR A 182 -14.11 12.26 9.94
N PRO A 183 -15.32 11.75 10.26
CA PRO A 183 -15.50 10.70 11.27
C PRO A 183 -15.20 9.30 10.71
N THR A 184 -14.05 9.15 10.04
CA THR A 184 -13.62 7.93 9.35
C THR A 184 -12.24 7.50 9.85
N HIS A 185 -11.86 6.26 9.54
CA HIS A 185 -10.50 5.78 9.76
C HIS A 185 -10.10 4.81 8.65
N ILE A 186 -8.80 4.62 8.48
CA ILE A 186 -8.24 3.69 7.50
C ILE A 186 -7.39 2.68 8.26
N ASP A 187 -7.69 1.40 8.07
CA ASP A 187 -6.82 0.32 8.52
C ASP A 187 -5.81 0.01 7.42
N VAL A 188 -4.54 -0.13 7.78
CA VAL A 188 -3.41 -0.45 6.90
C VAL A 188 -2.79 -1.74 7.39
N HIS A 189 -2.57 -2.69 6.48
CA HIS A 189 -1.92 -3.96 6.79
C HIS A 189 -0.68 -4.11 5.92
N PHE A 190 0.44 -4.36 6.56
CA PHE A 190 1.71 -4.68 5.92
C PHE A 190 2.16 -6.06 6.36
N GLN A 191 2.54 -6.86 5.38
CA GLN A 191 3.18 -8.15 5.61
C GLN A 191 4.46 -8.18 4.79
N TYR A 192 5.55 -8.57 5.43
CA TYR A 192 6.88 -8.68 4.86
C TYR A 192 7.50 -10.02 5.23
N TYR A 193 8.26 -10.56 4.30
CA TYR A 193 9.06 -11.77 4.46
C TYR A 193 10.28 -11.70 3.55
N HIS A 194 11.45 -11.92 4.13
CA HIS A 194 12.74 -11.98 3.47
C HIS A 194 13.65 -12.93 4.23
N ARG A 195 13.87 -14.12 3.68
CA ARG A 195 14.72 -15.16 4.26
C ARG A 195 15.66 -15.73 3.21
N ALA A 196 16.95 -15.68 3.50
CA ALA A 196 17.94 -16.44 2.74
C ALA A 196 17.80 -17.94 3.09
N GLY A 197 17.70 -18.78 2.07
CA GLY A 197 17.81 -20.23 2.16
C GLY A 197 19.13 -20.70 1.54
N ILE A 198 19.40 -22.01 1.62
CA ILE A 198 20.65 -22.63 1.13
C ILE A 198 20.86 -22.39 -0.38
N SER A 199 19.77 -22.38 -1.15
CA SER A 199 19.81 -22.30 -2.62
C SER A 199 18.79 -21.32 -3.19
N SER A 200 18.11 -20.54 -2.35
CA SER A 200 17.07 -19.60 -2.77
C SER A 200 16.96 -18.44 -1.77
N VAL A 201 16.37 -17.33 -2.19
CA VAL A 201 15.96 -16.26 -1.28
C VAL A 201 14.44 -16.19 -1.33
N GLY A 202 13.78 -16.49 -0.22
CA GLY A 202 12.36 -16.25 -0.09
C GLY A 202 12.13 -14.77 0.16
N TRP A 203 11.52 -14.06 -0.78
CA TRP A 203 11.14 -12.65 -0.61
C TRP A 203 9.70 -12.45 -1.05
N ASN A 204 8.89 -11.87 -0.18
CA ASN A 204 7.58 -11.35 -0.53
C ASN A 204 7.15 -10.26 0.44
N TYR A 205 6.39 -9.31 -0.06
CA TYR A 205 5.66 -8.39 0.80
C TYR A 205 4.34 -8.01 0.16
N SER A 206 3.48 -7.43 0.99
CA SER A 206 2.19 -6.98 0.56
C SER A 206 1.72 -5.83 1.47
N LEU A 207 1.29 -4.72 0.87
CA LEU A 207 0.67 -3.59 1.56
C LEU A 207 -0.78 -3.39 1.07
N GLY A 208 -1.71 -3.31 2.01
CA GLY A 208 -3.14 -3.12 1.73
C GLY A 208 -3.82 -2.16 2.70
N TYR A 209 -5.02 -1.71 2.36
CA TYR A 209 -5.80 -0.79 3.19
C TYR A 209 -7.31 -1.10 3.18
N LYS A 210 -8.02 -0.57 4.16
CA LYS A 210 -9.48 -0.58 4.25
C LYS A 210 -9.99 0.72 4.85
N ILE A 211 -10.87 1.41 4.13
CA ILE A 211 -11.53 2.63 4.62
C ILE A 211 -12.78 2.22 5.41
N HIS A 212 -12.89 2.68 6.64
CA HIS A 212 -14.05 2.48 7.50
C HIS A 212 -14.89 3.75 7.57
N SER A 213 -16.11 3.64 7.04
CA SER A 213 -17.12 4.70 7.13
C SER A 213 -18.11 4.44 8.27
N TYR A 214 -18.77 5.50 8.73
CA TYR A 214 -19.82 5.39 9.76
C TYR A 214 -20.86 4.34 9.39
N GLY A 215 -21.24 3.49 10.36
CA GLY A 215 -22.22 2.42 10.18
C GLY A 215 -21.63 1.05 9.78
N GLU A 216 -20.35 0.98 9.42
CA GLU A 216 -19.67 -0.31 9.24
C GLU A 216 -19.21 -0.86 10.59
N GLN A 217 -19.65 -2.09 10.92
CA GLN A 217 -19.09 -2.79 12.06
C GLN A 217 -17.61 -3.04 11.81
N VAL A 218 -16.76 -2.48 12.68
CA VAL A 218 -15.33 -2.80 12.70
C VAL A 218 -15.21 -4.29 13.03
N PRO A 219 -14.72 -5.14 12.10
CA PRO A 219 -14.54 -6.54 12.41
C PRO A 219 -13.58 -6.67 13.59
N THR A 220 -13.95 -7.48 14.58
CA THR A 220 -12.99 -7.93 15.59
C THR A 220 -11.93 -8.73 14.85
N SER A 221 -10.68 -8.27 14.85
CA SER A 221 -9.57 -8.87 14.11
C SER A 221 -9.46 -10.36 14.41
N GLY A 222 -9.93 -11.18 13.47
CA GLY A 222 -9.97 -12.63 13.56
C GLY A 222 -9.03 -13.23 12.53
N ARG A 223 -7.89 -13.73 13.02
CA ARG A 223 -6.88 -14.57 12.35
C ARG A 223 -5.99 -13.92 11.27
N LYS A 224 -4.69 -14.24 11.44
CA LYS A 224 -3.51 -13.98 10.58
C LYS A 224 -3.70 -14.53 9.17
N LYS A 225 -4.32 -13.76 8.28
CA LYS A 225 -4.28 -14.03 6.84
C LYS A 225 -3.63 -12.83 6.19
N SER A 226 -2.71 -13.10 5.26
CA SER A 226 -2.20 -12.07 4.35
C SER A 226 -3.38 -11.26 3.79
N HIS A 227 -3.22 -9.95 3.56
CA HIS A 227 -4.35 -9.17 3.03
C HIS A 227 -4.80 -9.70 1.65
N ARG A 228 -3.92 -10.37 0.90
CA ARG A 228 -4.30 -11.08 -0.34
C ARG A 228 -5.36 -12.17 -0.09
N GLY A 229 -5.39 -12.74 1.11
CA GLY A 229 -6.44 -13.64 1.59
C GLY A 229 -7.59 -12.96 2.35
N ARG A 230 -7.58 -11.63 2.47
CA ARG A 230 -8.62 -10.81 3.10
C ARG A 230 -9.46 -10.10 2.03
N PRO A 231 -10.65 -10.61 1.69
CA PRO A 231 -11.48 -10.02 0.63
C PRO A 231 -11.98 -8.61 0.95
N ASP A 232 -11.86 -8.17 2.20
CA ASP A 232 -12.29 -6.86 2.67
C ASP A 232 -11.22 -5.76 2.55
N MET A 233 -9.98 -6.10 2.17
CA MET A 233 -8.89 -5.14 2.01
C MET A 233 -8.56 -4.89 0.54
N GLN A 234 -8.26 -3.63 0.21
CA GLN A 234 -7.80 -3.22 -1.10
C GLN A 234 -6.26 -3.21 -1.12
N SER A 235 -5.66 -3.71 -2.21
CA SER A 235 -4.20 -3.78 -2.34
C SER A 235 -3.62 -2.45 -2.80
N ILE A 236 -2.60 -1.94 -2.10
CA ILE A 236 -1.79 -0.80 -2.55
C ILE A 236 -0.71 -1.31 -3.50
N CYS A 237 0.13 -2.21 -3.01
CA CYS A 237 1.20 -2.82 -3.79
C CYS A 237 1.61 -4.16 -3.17
N PHE A 238 2.25 -4.99 -3.98
CA PHE A 238 2.89 -6.21 -3.53
C PHE A 238 4.03 -6.60 -4.47
N ALA A 239 4.96 -7.40 -3.93
CA ALA A 239 5.94 -8.11 -4.73
C ALA A 239 6.28 -9.47 -4.09
N HIS A 240 6.81 -10.38 -4.89
CA HIS A 240 7.40 -11.64 -4.46
C HIS A 240 8.34 -12.14 -5.53
N PHE A 241 9.26 -13.03 -5.17
CA PHE A 241 9.94 -13.86 -6.16
C PHE A 241 9.03 -15.01 -6.59
N ASP A 242 9.00 -15.26 -7.88
CA ASP A 242 8.33 -16.40 -8.49
C ASP A 242 9.30 -17.57 -8.53
N ASP A 243 9.08 -18.54 -7.66
CA ASP A 243 9.91 -19.74 -7.58
C ASP A 243 9.66 -20.69 -8.77
N ASP A 244 8.46 -20.68 -9.37
CA ASP A 244 8.13 -21.54 -10.51
C ASP A 244 8.92 -21.10 -11.76
N GLU A 245 9.02 -19.79 -11.99
CA GLU A 245 9.92 -19.24 -13.02
C GLU A 245 11.38 -19.20 -12.57
N GLY A 246 11.63 -19.17 -11.26
CA GLY A 246 12.95 -19.08 -10.64
C GLY A 246 13.77 -20.38 -10.71
N PHE A 247 13.15 -21.55 -10.66
CA PHE A 247 13.84 -22.84 -10.80
C PHE A 247 13.91 -23.32 -12.25
N ARG A 248 14.69 -22.63 -13.08
CA ARG A 248 15.04 -23.11 -14.42
C ARG A 248 16.50 -23.57 -14.47
N HIS A 249 16.71 -24.82 -14.86
CA HIS A 249 18.03 -25.44 -15.09
C HIS A 249 18.94 -25.54 -13.85
N ARG A 250 18.46 -26.19 -12.78
CA ARG A 250 19.24 -26.52 -11.55
C ARG A 250 19.77 -25.34 -10.71
N GLN A 251 19.58 -24.09 -11.13
CA GLN A 251 19.93 -22.89 -10.37
C GLN A 251 18.70 -22.01 -10.14
N TRP A 252 18.49 -21.58 -8.89
CA TRP A 252 17.43 -20.66 -8.53
C TRP A 252 17.78 -19.22 -8.95
N ARG A 253 16.77 -18.46 -9.38
CA ARG A 253 16.91 -17.06 -9.78
C ARG A 253 15.74 -16.21 -9.30
N PRO A 254 16.00 -15.00 -8.77
CA PRO A 254 14.97 -14.12 -8.26
C PRO A 254 14.17 -13.46 -9.41
N VAL A 255 13.03 -14.03 -9.78
CA VAL A 255 12.11 -13.39 -10.74
C VAL A 255 11.07 -12.58 -9.99
N GLU A 256 11.21 -11.24 -9.95
CA GLU A 256 10.21 -10.40 -9.27
C GLU A 256 8.88 -10.35 -10.03
N VAL A 257 7.83 -10.82 -9.37
CA VAL A 257 6.43 -10.59 -9.72
C VAL A 257 5.83 -9.54 -8.79
N SER A 258 5.51 -8.39 -9.36
CA SER A 258 5.00 -7.23 -8.64
C SER A 258 3.79 -6.57 -9.28
N LYS A 259 3.01 -5.86 -8.46
CA LYS A 259 1.86 -5.08 -8.90
C LYS A 259 1.65 -3.87 -8.00
N PHE A 260 1.34 -2.74 -8.62
CA PHE A 260 0.76 -1.58 -7.95
C PHE A 260 -0.77 -1.61 -8.16
N GLY A 261 -1.51 -1.84 -7.08
CA GLY A 261 -2.96 -2.06 -7.08
C GLY A 261 -3.80 -0.79 -6.93
N LEU A 262 -3.21 0.29 -6.40
CA LEU A 262 -3.92 1.53 -6.16
C LEU A 262 -4.15 2.32 -7.47
N ASP A 263 -5.38 2.78 -7.68
CA ASP A 263 -5.76 3.60 -8.83
C ASP A 263 -6.13 5.03 -8.41
N LYS A 264 -6.47 5.87 -9.39
CA LYS A 264 -6.81 7.28 -9.14
C LYS A 264 -8.03 7.45 -8.25
N LYS A 265 -9.02 6.57 -8.37
CA LYS A 265 -10.21 6.64 -7.53
C LYS A 265 -9.83 6.31 -6.08
N GLY A 266 -9.07 5.22 -5.88
CA GLY A 266 -8.58 4.82 -4.57
C GLY A 266 -7.81 5.93 -3.86
N VAL A 267 -6.89 6.62 -4.54
CA VAL A 267 -6.16 7.76 -3.95
C VAL A 267 -7.10 8.88 -3.51
N LEU A 268 -8.12 9.21 -4.33
CA LEU A 268 -9.10 10.23 -3.98
C LEU A 268 -9.98 9.81 -2.81
N ASP A 269 -10.44 8.55 -2.79
CA ASP A 269 -11.24 7.99 -1.70
C ASP A 269 -10.45 8.00 -0.37
N ILE A 270 -9.15 7.64 -0.41
CA ILE A 270 -8.24 7.73 0.75
C ILE A 270 -8.09 9.19 1.21
N HIS A 271 -7.83 10.11 0.27
CA HIS A 271 -7.65 11.51 0.61
C HIS A 271 -8.91 12.09 1.27
N GLU A 272 -10.07 11.83 0.66
CA GLU A 272 -11.35 12.28 1.20
C GLU A 272 -11.64 11.68 2.58
N ALA A 273 -11.28 10.41 2.78
CA ALA A 273 -11.40 9.76 4.07
C ALA A 273 -10.44 10.30 5.14
N LEU A 274 -9.30 10.92 4.82
CA LEU A 274 -8.35 11.44 5.81
C LEU A 274 -8.47 12.95 6.04
N PHE A 275 -8.72 13.70 4.97
CA PHE A 275 -8.64 15.16 4.94
C PHE A 275 -9.94 15.82 4.49
N GLY A 276 -10.94 15.05 4.08
CA GLY A 276 -12.21 15.57 3.58
C GLY A 276 -12.20 15.87 2.08
N PRO A 277 -13.32 16.39 1.56
CA PRO A 277 -13.55 16.49 0.12
C PRO A 277 -12.56 17.43 -0.55
N LEU A 278 -12.04 16.98 -1.70
CA LEU A 278 -11.13 17.77 -2.51
C LEU A 278 -11.88 18.73 -3.42
N VAL A 279 -11.51 20.03 -3.34
CA VAL A 279 -11.98 21.04 -4.30
C VAL A 279 -11.57 20.61 -5.72
N PRO A 280 -12.49 20.48 -6.69
CA PRO A 280 -12.14 20.13 -8.06
C PRO A 280 -11.17 21.13 -8.69
N LEU A 281 -10.20 20.66 -9.48
CA LEU A 281 -9.33 21.57 -10.24
C LEU A 281 -10.15 22.32 -11.29
N ALA A 282 -9.97 23.63 -11.36
CA ALA A 282 -10.47 24.42 -12.48
C ALA A 282 -9.82 23.94 -13.79
N ALA A 283 -10.57 23.96 -14.90
CA ALA A 283 -10.10 23.48 -16.20
C ALA A 283 -8.85 24.22 -16.74
N LYS A 284 -8.57 25.41 -16.22
CA LYS A 284 -7.39 26.24 -16.55
C LYS A 284 -6.57 26.58 -15.31
N ALA A 285 -6.53 25.68 -14.33
CA ALA A 285 -5.69 25.86 -13.15
C ALA A 285 -4.23 26.08 -13.56
N ASN A 286 -3.53 26.99 -12.87
CA ASN A 286 -2.10 27.20 -13.06
C ASN A 286 -1.34 25.89 -12.79
N LYS A 287 -0.22 25.70 -13.48
CA LYS A 287 0.73 24.61 -13.27
C LYS A 287 1.09 24.45 -11.79
N ASP A 288 1.35 25.54 -11.07
CA ASP A 288 1.71 25.48 -9.65
C ASP A 288 0.59 24.87 -8.78
N VAL A 289 -0.67 25.17 -9.10
CA VAL A 289 -1.84 24.62 -8.39
C VAL A 289 -2.02 23.14 -8.70
N VAL A 290 -1.75 22.74 -9.94
CA VAL A 290 -1.77 21.32 -10.34
C VAL A 290 -0.64 20.56 -9.65
N GLU A 291 0.56 21.12 -9.61
CA GLU A 291 1.73 20.53 -8.96
C GLU A 291 1.50 20.37 -7.45
N GLU A 292 0.97 21.39 -6.76
CA GLU A 292 0.69 21.27 -5.32
C GLU A 292 -0.39 20.21 -5.05
N ARG A 293 -1.42 20.12 -5.90
CA ARG A 293 -2.40 19.04 -5.78
C ARG A 293 -1.75 17.66 -5.95
N GLN A 294 -0.83 17.51 -6.90
CA GLN A 294 -0.11 16.26 -7.10
C GLN A 294 0.73 15.89 -5.88
N ARG A 295 1.49 16.85 -5.32
CA ARG A 295 2.27 16.64 -4.08
C ARG A 295 1.40 16.21 -2.91
N MET A 296 0.27 16.87 -2.71
CA MET A 296 -0.68 16.53 -1.67
C MET A 296 -1.26 15.11 -1.84
N LEU A 297 -1.60 14.69 -3.06
CA LEU A 297 -2.05 13.31 -3.32
C LEU A 297 -0.93 12.29 -3.10
N VAL A 298 0.30 12.60 -3.48
CA VAL A 298 1.48 11.76 -3.21
C VAL A 298 1.70 11.60 -1.70
N ARG A 299 1.70 12.71 -0.94
CA ARG A 299 1.79 12.70 0.54
C ARG A 299 0.69 11.84 1.15
N THR A 300 -0.54 11.91 0.63
CA THR A 300 -1.66 11.07 1.09
C THR A 300 -1.35 9.59 0.98
N VAL A 301 -0.75 9.15 -0.13
CA VAL A 301 -0.33 7.75 -0.29
C VAL A 301 0.84 7.42 0.64
N ARG A 302 1.83 8.31 0.75
CA ARG A 302 2.99 8.13 1.66
C ARG A 302 2.58 7.96 3.12
N ILE A 303 1.50 8.61 3.57
CA ILE A 303 0.97 8.41 4.93
C ILE A 303 0.56 6.95 5.19
N LEU A 304 0.08 6.22 4.18
CA LEU A 304 -0.24 4.79 4.31
C LEU A 304 1.03 3.95 4.50
N PHE A 305 2.12 4.30 3.82
CA PHE A 305 3.43 3.65 3.99
C PHE A 305 4.04 3.98 5.37
N ALA A 306 4.01 5.26 5.77
CA ALA A 306 4.52 5.70 7.07
C ALA A 306 3.76 5.08 8.24
N ALA A 307 2.45 4.81 8.08
CA ALA A 307 1.65 4.15 9.12
C ALA A 307 2.15 2.75 9.49
N VAL A 308 2.95 2.11 8.63
CA VAL A 308 3.58 0.81 8.88
C VAL A 308 5.12 0.90 8.93
N GLY A 309 5.66 2.11 9.10
CA GLY A 309 7.08 2.34 9.32
C GLY A 309 7.92 2.32 8.04
N ILE A 310 7.31 2.56 6.88
CA ILE A 310 8.02 2.65 5.61
C ILE A 310 8.16 4.13 5.21
N ASP A 311 9.40 4.63 5.14
CA ASP A 311 9.69 5.87 4.43
C ASP A 311 9.88 5.58 2.95
N TYR A 312 8.92 6.00 2.14
CA TYR A 312 9.02 5.87 0.69
C TYR A 312 8.86 7.25 0.05
N PRO A 313 9.95 8.03 -0.10
CA PRO A 313 9.89 9.32 -0.75
C PRO A 313 9.55 9.14 -2.23
N VAL A 314 8.69 10.03 -2.73
CA VAL A 314 8.23 10.01 -4.12
C VAL A 314 8.31 11.42 -4.66
N ARG A 315 9.13 11.58 -5.67
CA ARG A 315 9.31 12.86 -6.33
C ARG A 315 8.10 13.22 -7.18
N CYS A 316 7.83 14.52 -7.26
CA CYS A 316 6.75 15.07 -8.05
C CYS A 316 7.26 15.86 -9.26
N LYS A 317 8.60 16.05 -9.38
CA LYS A 317 9.25 16.73 -10.50
C LYS A 317 10.43 15.94 -11.05
N ASP A 318 10.82 16.22 -12.29
CA ASP A 318 11.95 15.55 -12.96
C ASP A 318 13.33 15.97 -12.40
N ASP A 319 13.43 17.14 -11.77
CA ASP A 319 14.64 17.69 -11.14
C ASP A 319 14.83 17.25 -9.68
N GLU A 320 13.87 16.51 -9.13
CA GLU A 320 13.95 15.88 -7.81
C GLU A 320 14.46 14.44 -7.93
N GLU A 321 15.00 13.89 -6.84
CA GLU A 321 15.40 12.49 -6.75
C GLU A 321 14.38 11.68 -5.93
N ASP A 322 14.02 10.49 -6.42
CA ASP A 322 13.32 9.47 -5.64
C ASP A 322 14.39 8.84 -4.72
N GLU A 323 14.80 9.54 -3.65
CA GLU A 323 15.88 9.11 -2.74
C GLU A 323 15.55 7.75 -2.11
N ARG A 324 16.46 6.77 -2.18
CA ARG A 324 16.18 5.40 -1.73
C ARG A 324 16.79 5.02 -0.39
N LEU A 325 17.56 5.92 0.22
CA LEU A 325 18.31 5.62 1.44
C LEU A 325 18.01 6.69 2.48
N ALA A 326 17.40 6.24 3.57
CA ALA A 326 16.97 7.08 4.67
C ALA A 326 18.14 7.85 5.30
N HIS A 327 17.78 9.03 5.78
CA HIS A 327 18.32 9.63 6.98
C HIS A 327 18.93 8.58 7.95
N ARG A 328 20.15 8.87 8.45
CA ARG A 328 20.88 8.09 9.47
C ARG A 328 20.11 8.01 10.80
N GLY A 329 19.01 7.26 10.84
CA GLY A 329 18.17 7.05 12.02
C GLY A 329 17.53 5.67 12.02
N ALA A 330 16.65 5.41 13.00
CA ALA A 330 16.02 4.13 13.29
C ALA A 330 15.10 3.54 12.20
N ALA A 331 15.17 4.00 10.94
CA ALA A 331 14.34 3.52 9.85
C ALA A 331 14.81 2.14 9.35
N LEU A 332 13.92 1.15 9.39
CA LEU A 332 14.17 -0.17 8.84
C LEU A 332 14.29 -0.12 7.32
N ASP A 333 15.33 -0.78 6.78
CA ASP A 333 15.57 -0.87 5.34
C ASP A 333 14.74 -2.00 4.73
N TRP A 334 13.48 -1.71 4.41
CA TRP A 334 12.60 -2.66 3.75
C TRP A 334 12.98 -2.83 2.28
N THR A 335 13.30 -4.07 1.87
CA THR A 335 13.44 -4.36 0.45
C THR A 335 12.07 -4.44 -0.22
N LEU A 336 11.61 -3.34 -0.80
CA LEU A 336 10.30 -3.26 -1.49
C LEU A 336 10.37 -3.50 -2.99
N GLU A 337 11.56 -3.53 -3.57
CA GLU A 337 11.79 -3.71 -5.00
C GLU A 337 13.12 -4.43 -5.18
N SER A 338 13.19 -5.44 -6.06
CA SER A 338 14.42 -6.21 -6.27
C SER A 338 15.50 -5.44 -7.01
N SER A 339 15.12 -4.34 -7.68
CA SER A 339 16.03 -3.53 -8.50
C SER A 339 15.99 -2.05 -8.13
N THR A 340 17.19 -1.51 -7.89
CA THR A 340 17.37 -0.08 -7.64
C THR A 340 17.16 0.80 -8.90
N LYS A 341 17.01 0.20 -10.08
CA LYS A 341 16.83 0.95 -11.34
C LYS A 341 15.37 1.16 -11.73
N ASP A 342 14.46 0.38 -11.15
CA ASP A 342 13.07 0.34 -11.60
C ASP A 342 12.21 1.40 -10.91
N GLN A 343 12.20 1.51 -9.57
CA GLN A 343 11.34 2.48 -8.85
C GLN A 343 9.86 2.37 -9.28
N TRP A 344 9.38 1.15 -9.54
CA TRP A 344 8.03 0.91 -10.05
C TRP A 344 6.94 1.31 -9.05
N ILE A 345 7.23 1.27 -7.74
CA ILE A 345 6.30 1.76 -6.71
C ILE A 345 6.12 3.27 -6.86
N ALA A 346 7.20 4.05 -6.95
CA ALA A 346 7.15 5.50 -7.15
C ALA A 346 6.35 5.87 -8.41
N ARG A 347 6.62 5.18 -9.54
CA ARG A 347 5.83 5.35 -10.77
C ARG A 347 4.37 4.98 -10.59
N GLY A 348 4.09 3.90 -9.86
CA GLY A 348 2.74 3.45 -9.52
C GLY A 348 1.98 4.54 -8.74
N ILE A 349 2.62 5.11 -7.71
CA ILE A 349 2.08 6.20 -6.90
C ILE A 349 1.77 7.42 -7.77
N ARG A 350 2.72 7.88 -8.60
CA ARG A 350 2.50 9.01 -9.52
C ARG A 350 1.33 8.76 -10.47
N LYS A 351 1.29 7.58 -11.09
CA LYS A 351 0.21 7.16 -11.99
C LYS A 351 -1.15 7.16 -11.28
N ALA A 352 -1.22 6.64 -10.05
CA ALA A 352 -2.43 6.66 -9.24
C ALA A 352 -2.82 8.10 -8.85
N CYS A 353 -1.85 8.97 -8.57
CA CYS A 353 -2.08 10.41 -8.36
C CYS A 353 -2.46 11.16 -9.65
N GLY A 354 -2.45 10.49 -10.81
CA GLY A 354 -2.92 11.02 -12.09
C GLY A 354 -1.87 11.76 -12.91
N PHE A 355 -0.58 11.53 -12.67
CA PHE A 355 0.51 12.13 -13.43
C PHE A 355 1.68 11.17 -13.65
N GLN A 356 2.63 11.58 -14.49
CA GLN A 356 3.86 10.85 -14.79
C GLN A 356 4.99 11.85 -15.06
N LEU A 357 6.21 11.46 -14.72
CA LEU A 357 7.42 12.22 -15.03
C LEU A 357 7.96 11.87 -16.42
N ALA A 358 8.80 12.72 -16.99
CA ALA A 358 9.44 12.43 -18.28
C ALA A 358 10.38 11.22 -18.19
N SER A 359 10.91 10.93 -17.00
CA SER A 359 11.73 9.76 -16.71
C SER A 359 10.93 8.45 -16.60
N ASP A 360 9.64 8.48 -16.23
CA ASP A 360 8.84 7.27 -15.95
C ASP A 360 8.76 6.30 -17.15
N PRO A 361 8.51 6.76 -18.40
CA PRO A 361 8.54 5.88 -19.58
C PRO A 361 9.94 5.31 -19.86
N LYS A 362 11.00 6.05 -19.55
CA LYS A 362 12.38 5.59 -19.75
C LYS A 362 12.73 4.47 -18.77
N MET A 363 12.36 4.63 -17.50
CA MET A 363 12.56 3.60 -16.46
C MET A 363 11.77 2.32 -16.79
N THR A 364 10.54 2.46 -17.31
CA THR A 364 9.74 1.30 -17.74
C THR A 364 10.43 0.51 -18.87
N LYS A 365 10.98 1.21 -19.86
CA LYS A 365 11.75 0.57 -20.95
C LYS A 365 13.05 -0.05 -20.44
N ALA A 366 13.77 0.64 -19.57
CA ALA A 366 15.00 0.13 -18.95
C ALA A 366 14.72 -1.14 -18.13
N ARG A 367 13.60 -1.23 -17.40
CA ARG A 367 13.16 -2.45 -16.71
C ARG A 367 12.92 -3.59 -17.70
N ALA A 368 12.15 -3.34 -18.76
CA ALA A 368 11.85 -4.37 -19.76
C ALA A 368 13.12 -4.88 -20.44
N GLN A 369 14.05 -3.98 -20.76
CA GLN A 369 15.34 -4.32 -21.35
C GLN A 369 16.23 -5.08 -20.36
N ALA A 370 16.35 -4.64 -19.11
CA ALA A 370 17.15 -5.32 -18.09
C ALA A 370 16.66 -6.75 -17.85
N ARG A 371 15.34 -6.96 -17.80
CA ARG A 371 14.73 -8.31 -17.71
C ARG A 371 15.07 -9.17 -18.92
N MET A 372 14.99 -8.60 -20.13
CA MET A 372 15.35 -9.33 -21.35
C MET A 372 16.84 -9.68 -21.40
N GLU A 373 17.72 -8.76 -21.03
CA GLU A 373 19.17 -8.98 -20.96
C GLU A 373 19.55 -10.02 -19.91
N GLU A 374 18.85 -10.05 -18.77
CA GLU A 374 19.03 -11.06 -17.74
C GLU A 374 18.62 -12.46 -18.24
N VAL A 375 17.48 -12.57 -18.91
CA VAL A 375 17.04 -13.82 -19.55
C VAL A 375 18.06 -14.28 -20.61
N MET A 376 18.49 -13.39 -21.51
CA MET A 376 19.43 -13.73 -22.59
C MET A 376 20.83 -14.12 -22.06
N ARG A 377 21.36 -13.40 -21.07
CA ARG A 377 22.66 -13.72 -20.44
C ARG A 377 22.64 -15.12 -19.86
N GLU A 378 21.51 -15.49 -19.30
CA GLU A 378 21.34 -16.77 -18.62
C GLU A 378 21.12 -17.93 -19.60
N GLU A 379 20.33 -17.72 -20.66
CA GLU A 379 20.26 -18.68 -21.77
C GLU A 379 21.64 -18.95 -22.36
N THR A 380 22.44 -17.89 -22.57
CA THR A 380 23.82 -18.00 -23.05
C THR A 380 24.70 -18.80 -22.08
N ARG A 381 24.56 -18.56 -20.77
CA ARG A 381 25.32 -19.29 -19.74
C ARG A 381 25.00 -20.78 -19.77
N LEU A 382 23.74 -21.13 -19.92
CA LEU A 382 23.28 -22.52 -19.97
C LEU A 382 23.68 -23.24 -21.26
N GLU A 383 23.65 -22.55 -22.40
CA GLU A 383 24.19 -23.10 -23.66
C GLU A 383 25.68 -23.42 -23.55
N LEU A 384 26.45 -22.59 -22.85
CA LEU A 384 27.87 -22.83 -22.61
C LEU A 384 28.12 -24.00 -21.65
N GLU A 385 27.30 -24.14 -20.60
CA GLU A 385 27.38 -25.27 -19.65
C GLU A 385 27.03 -26.59 -20.33
N TYR A 386 25.95 -26.63 -21.12
CA TYR A 386 25.55 -27.83 -21.87
C TYR A 386 26.62 -28.27 -22.88
N ARG A 387 27.22 -27.32 -23.61
CA ARG A 387 28.31 -27.62 -24.55
C ARG A 387 29.57 -28.14 -23.85
N ALA A 388 29.82 -27.71 -22.61
CA ALA A 388 30.97 -28.18 -21.84
C ALA A 388 30.77 -29.59 -21.27
N GLU A 389 29.52 -30.07 -21.09
CA GLU A 389 29.23 -31.43 -20.64
C GLU A 389 29.35 -32.47 -21.77
N ASP A 390 28.96 -32.13 -23.01
CA ASP A 390 29.03 -33.04 -24.18
C ASP A 390 30.47 -33.38 -24.63
N ASP A 391 31.47 -32.58 -24.29
CA ASP A 391 32.88 -32.80 -24.69
C ASP A 391 33.63 -33.84 -23.80
N TRP A 392 32.99 -34.39 -22.76
CA TRP A 392 33.61 -35.37 -21.84
C TRP A 392 33.31 -36.85 -22.17
N GLU A 393 32.37 -37.15 -23.09
CA GLU A 393 31.99 -38.54 -23.38
C GLU A 393 32.84 -39.22 -24.47
N ASP A 394 33.66 -38.47 -25.21
CA ASP A 394 34.43 -39.04 -26.35
C ASP A 394 35.83 -39.57 -26.00
N GLU A 395 36.32 -39.42 -24.76
CA GLU A 395 37.70 -39.83 -24.40
C GLU A 395 37.81 -41.18 -23.65
N TYR A 396 36.70 -41.90 -23.42
CA TYR A 396 36.70 -43.14 -22.61
C TYR A 396 36.49 -44.46 -23.37
N ASP A 397 36.47 -44.48 -24.71
CA ASP A 397 36.29 -45.72 -25.51
C ASP A 397 37.49 -46.10 -26.40
N SER A 398 38.63 -45.43 -26.28
CA SER A 398 39.83 -45.71 -27.09
C SER A 398 40.66 -46.93 -26.64
N ASP A 399 40.50 -47.43 -25.40
CA ASP A 399 41.46 -48.38 -24.80
C ASP A 399 40.92 -49.80 -24.52
N ARG A 400 39.74 -50.17 -25.05
CA ARG A 400 39.14 -51.49 -24.78
C ARG A 400 39.08 -52.48 -25.94
N SER A 401 39.78 -52.23 -27.05
CA SER A 401 39.70 -53.07 -28.27
C SER A 401 40.92 -53.96 -28.58
N ALA A 402 41.87 -54.12 -27.66
CA ALA A 402 43.02 -55.00 -27.87
C ALA A 402 43.21 -55.95 -26.69
N ASP A 403 42.43 -57.06 -26.63
CA ASP A 403 42.84 -58.33 -25.97
C ASP A 403 41.78 -59.47 -26.04
N TRP A 404 41.02 -59.60 -27.15
CA TRP A 404 40.03 -60.70 -27.31
C TRP A 404 40.25 -61.57 -28.55
N LEU A 405 41.49 -61.84 -28.92
CA LEU A 405 41.83 -62.86 -29.92
C LEU A 405 43.00 -63.72 -29.44
N GLY A 406 42.71 -64.89 -28.86
CA GLY A 406 43.66 -66.00 -28.97
C GLY A 406 43.75 -67.01 -27.83
N GLU A 407 42.65 -67.67 -27.43
CA GLU A 407 42.78 -69.02 -26.87
C GLU A 407 41.96 -70.02 -27.70
N ARG A 408 42.66 -70.61 -28.68
CA ARG A 408 42.25 -71.81 -29.40
C ARG A 408 42.27 -72.98 -28.43
N TYR A 409 41.11 -73.59 -28.24
CA TYR A 409 40.97 -74.99 -27.87
C TYR A 409 41.74 -75.88 -28.87
N HIS A 410 42.61 -76.75 -28.35
CA HIS A 410 42.96 -78.00 -29.00
C HIS A 410 42.85 -79.15 -28.00
N PHE A 411 42.04 -80.13 -28.40
CA PHE A 411 41.92 -81.49 -27.88
C PHE A 411 43.21 -82.29 -28.06
#